data_AF-A0AAW0QAB0-F1
#
_entry.id   AF-A0AAW0QAB0-F1
#
_cell.length_a   1.000
_cell.length_b   1.000
_cell.length_c   1.000
_cell.angle_alpha   90.00
_cell.angle_beta   90.00
_cell.angle_gamma   90.00
#
_symmetry.space_group_name_H-M   'P 1'
#
loop_
_entity.id
_entity.type
_entity.pdbx_description
1 polymer ?
#
loop_
_entity_poly.entity_id
_entity_poly.type
_entity_poly.pdbx_seq_one_letter_code
_entity_poly.pdbx_strand_id
1 'polypeptide(L)'
;MHSLNVYYGCALTCRYAIPAALRGAQAEEALKAHFERAVALAVLDHPLLQAGLVGESTKDPVWVRLERLDLRHHIQWQTISCNSDKSLSNSGRMMNAVLEDTIKAQHDTPYPDLETRPGWKMVVLCAPDLNYVEAFFGINHANADGESAKMFQQTLLEKLNLTSTSSLSAPDDALSGLQLEGHVLTLPPMPQSAFTPAHETLVGLSVSPVWAVSVVLNQILPSWLRSHPLRNLEWAPQRAVPVRTALRLIEIDAEALRRVLDACRRHDTTLTGVVQAMVVTSLAMRTRTHTTTTRPGALPSKKTLPTSPSPIVLGTPVSMHRYIRPNAAAAAQNPERIMVNSVTYCFHHYYGRRLASLYDLAGNVAQDNDEANHERGCLADNAEINARRLEAALWEQAARVRRQLTEKLSKGTHNDLTGLLKFVPDFRGRMAEEMAVADRPRDVTVEVSNLGVMNGEVISRPKLPLQAEVDGSSVASLAAEKEGVEDFGDVAAATSRGDHDDQDQKWIIERAMFTQSGIPHGVALLVNAIAVKGKRLTVSVNWQSGLIDEEVAAGLARDLEVWLGSLGRGDHISFSNRAKSG
;
A
#
# COMPACT_ATOMS: atom_id res chain seq x y z
N MET A 1 6.98 1.01 17.40
CA MET A 1 6.05 0.03 16.81
C MET A 1 6.74 -1.30 16.55
N HIS A 2 7.85 -1.31 15.82
CA HIS A 2 8.62 -2.52 15.52
C HIS A 2 9.13 -3.24 16.78
N SER A 3 9.80 -2.55 17.71
CA SER A 3 10.23 -3.12 19.01
C SER A 3 9.11 -3.66 19.93
N LEU A 4 7.83 -3.40 19.60
CA LEU A 4 6.66 -3.92 20.30
C LEU A 4 5.98 -5.07 19.55
N ASN A 5 6.50 -5.50 18.40
CA ASN A 5 5.86 -6.48 17.50
C ASN A 5 4.45 -6.08 17.06
N VAL A 6 4.15 -4.77 17.01
CA VAL A 6 2.86 -4.26 16.54
C VAL A 6 2.79 -4.26 15.02
N TYR A 7 3.87 -3.79 14.40
CA TYR A 7 3.98 -3.64 12.96
C TYR A 7 5.45 -3.62 12.58
N TYR A 8 5.83 -4.48 11.63
CA TYR A 8 7.21 -4.53 11.15
C TYR A 8 7.42 -3.61 9.95
N GLY A 9 6.45 -3.49 9.05
CA GLY A 9 6.60 -2.55 7.95
C GLY A 9 5.75 -2.81 6.73
N CYS A 10 6.03 -2.03 5.70
CA CYS A 10 5.45 -2.18 4.38
C CYS A 10 6.53 -2.52 3.36
N ALA A 11 6.11 -3.01 2.20
CA ALA A 11 7.00 -3.35 1.11
C ALA A 11 6.38 -3.01 -0.23
N LEU A 12 7.23 -2.59 -1.17
CA LEU A 12 6.89 -2.46 -2.56
C LEU A 12 7.75 -3.41 -3.38
N THR A 13 7.10 -4.39 -4.01
CA THR A 13 7.77 -5.35 -4.92
C THR A 13 7.54 -4.91 -6.36
N CYS A 14 8.60 -4.81 -7.16
CA CYS A 14 8.49 -4.48 -8.58
C CYS A 14 9.06 -5.60 -9.46
N ARG A 15 8.38 -5.87 -10.58
CA ARG A 15 8.91 -6.69 -11.67
C ARG A 15 9.68 -5.79 -12.62
N TYR A 16 10.98 -6.02 -12.73
CA TYR A 16 11.85 -5.31 -13.65
C TYR A 16 12.15 -6.17 -14.86
N ALA A 17 11.81 -5.71 -16.07
CA ALA A 17 12.27 -6.34 -17.30
C ALA A 17 13.78 -6.10 -17.45
N ILE A 18 14.51 -7.18 -17.75
CA ILE A 18 15.96 -7.17 -17.90
C ILE A 18 16.30 -6.75 -19.35
N PRO A 19 17.22 -5.81 -19.58
CA PRO A 19 17.74 -5.49 -20.91
C PRO A 19 18.40 -6.69 -21.58
N ALA A 20 18.31 -6.81 -22.91
CA ALA A 20 18.85 -7.93 -23.67
C ALA A 20 20.33 -8.27 -23.34
N ALA A 21 21.16 -7.25 -23.10
CA ALA A 21 22.58 -7.40 -22.76
C ALA A 21 22.85 -8.10 -21.40
N LEU A 22 21.85 -8.16 -20.51
CA LEU A 22 21.96 -8.74 -19.17
C LEU A 22 21.10 -10.01 -19.01
N ARG A 23 20.54 -10.54 -20.10
CA ARG A 23 19.71 -11.76 -20.08
C ARG A 23 20.57 -13.03 -20.17
N GLY A 24 20.05 -14.12 -19.58
CA GLY A 24 20.61 -15.47 -19.71
C GLY A 24 21.63 -15.85 -18.63
N ALA A 25 21.87 -17.16 -18.48
CA ALA A 25 22.67 -17.73 -17.39
C ALA A 25 24.12 -17.22 -17.34
N GLN A 26 24.73 -16.95 -18.50
CA GLN A 26 26.11 -16.44 -18.58
C GLN A 26 26.23 -14.99 -18.12
N ALA A 27 25.13 -14.24 -18.06
CA ALA A 27 25.08 -12.85 -17.64
C ALA A 27 24.66 -12.68 -16.17
N GLU A 28 24.44 -13.77 -15.41
CA GLU A 28 23.89 -13.69 -14.05
C GLU A 28 24.78 -12.87 -13.10
N GLU A 29 26.10 -13.05 -13.13
CA GLU A 29 27.03 -12.27 -12.29
C GLU A 29 27.02 -10.79 -12.68
N ALA A 30 26.99 -10.50 -13.99
CA ALA A 30 26.92 -9.14 -14.51
C ALA A 30 25.60 -8.45 -14.12
N LEU A 31 24.47 -9.17 -14.20
CA LEU A 31 23.16 -8.73 -13.75
C LEU A 31 23.17 -8.36 -12.26
N LYS A 32 23.72 -9.25 -11.42
CA LYS A 32 23.81 -9.03 -9.97
C LYS A 32 24.65 -7.80 -9.64
N ALA A 33 25.84 -7.69 -10.23
CA ALA A 33 26.75 -6.56 -10.02
C ALA A 33 26.15 -5.24 -10.53
N HIS A 34 25.46 -5.26 -11.67
CA HIS A 34 24.76 -4.10 -12.24
C HIS A 34 23.65 -3.60 -11.31
N PHE A 35 22.82 -4.53 -10.84
CA PHE A 35 21.69 -4.22 -9.98
C PHE A 35 22.15 -3.74 -8.59
N GLU A 36 23.16 -4.39 -8.00
CA GLU A 36 23.75 -3.95 -6.72
C GLU A 36 24.35 -2.54 -6.82
N ARG A 37 25.06 -2.23 -7.91
CA ARG A 37 25.57 -0.88 -8.18
C ARG A 37 24.44 0.15 -8.25
N ALA A 38 23.34 -0.19 -8.92
CA ALA A 38 22.17 0.70 -9.00
C ALA A 38 21.49 0.90 -7.64
N VAL A 39 21.40 -0.14 -6.81
CA VAL A 39 20.92 -0.04 -5.42
C VAL A 39 21.83 0.88 -4.61
N ALA A 40 23.15 0.72 -4.70
CA ALA A 40 24.10 1.58 -3.99
C ALA A 40 23.90 3.07 -4.35
N LEU A 41 23.77 3.38 -5.65
CA LEU A 41 23.47 4.74 -6.12
C LEU A 41 22.10 5.23 -5.63
N ALA A 42 21.08 4.37 -5.60
CA ALA A 42 19.75 4.75 -5.11
C ALA A 42 19.76 5.03 -3.61
N VAL A 43 20.52 4.26 -2.82
CA VAL A 43 20.72 4.50 -1.38
C VAL A 43 21.39 5.85 -1.13
N LEU A 44 22.37 6.23 -1.96
CA LEU A 44 23.05 7.52 -1.83
C LEU A 44 22.13 8.73 -2.07
N ASP A 45 21.09 8.57 -2.89
CA ASP A 45 20.07 9.61 -3.13
C ASP A 45 19.10 9.81 -1.94
N HIS A 46 19.03 8.84 -1.01
CA HIS A 46 18.02 8.81 0.05
C HIS A 46 18.66 8.73 1.46
N PRO A 47 18.85 9.87 2.17
CA PRO A 47 19.58 9.93 3.43
C PRO A 47 19.09 8.97 4.54
N LEU A 48 17.78 8.75 4.67
CA LEU A 48 17.23 7.83 5.68
C LEU A 48 17.56 6.35 5.43
N LEU A 49 17.99 5.98 4.22
CA LEU A 49 18.50 4.63 3.93
C LEU A 49 19.96 4.45 4.35
N GLN A 50 20.63 5.52 4.77
CA GLN A 50 22.05 5.57 5.18
C GLN A 50 22.20 5.71 6.72
N ALA A 51 21.10 5.64 7.47
CA ALA A 51 21.09 5.86 8.91
C ALA A 51 20.58 4.64 9.68
N GLY A 52 21.27 4.33 10.78
CA GLY A 52 20.79 3.42 11.82
C GLY A 52 19.86 4.13 12.82
N LEU A 53 19.10 3.35 13.59
CA LEU A 53 18.23 3.80 14.66
C LEU A 53 18.77 3.30 16.00
N VAL A 54 19.24 4.22 16.84
CA VAL A 54 19.73 3.90 18.19
C VAL A 54 18.63 4.14 19.21
N GLY A 55 18.48 3.20 20.15
CA GLY A 55 17.55 3.35 21.26
C GLY A 55 16.08 3.18 20.86
N GLU A 56 15.77 2.32 19.87
CA GLU A 56 14.38 2.05 19.43
C GLU A 56 13.44 1.68 20.58
N SER A 57 13.97 1.02 21.62
CA SER A 57 13.19 0.64 22.80
C SER A 57 13.08 1.72 23.87
N THR A 58 13.66 2.90 23.66
CA THR A 58 13.59 4.03 24.59
C THR A 58 12.46 4.99 24.19
N LYS A 59 12.23 6.01 25.03
CA LYS A 59 11.30 7.10 24.71
C LYS A 59 11.88 8.13 23.72
N ASP A 60 13.21 8.14 23.53
CA ASP A 60 13.95 9.13 22.74
C ASP A 60 14.88 8.43 21.72
N PRO A 61 14.34 7.69 20.73
CA PRO A 61 15.16 7.06 19.71
C PRO A 61 15.80 8.11 18.78
N VAL A 62 17.00 7.83 18.28
CA VAL A 62 17.76 8.77 17.43
C VAL A 62 18.29 8.11 16.17
N TRP A 63 18.25 8.84 15.05
CA TRP A 63 18.92 8.44 13.81
C TRP A 63 20.41 8.73 13.91
N VAL A 64 21.23 7.74 13.55
CA VAL A 64 22.69 7.86 13.52
C VAL A 64 23.18 7.55 12.12
N ARG A 65 23.92 8.49 11.53
CA ARG A 65 24.53 8.30 10.21
C ARG A 65 25.59 7.20 10.30
N LEU A 66 25.57 6.28 9.34
CA LEU A 66 26.60 5.26 9.21
C LEU A 66 27.76 5.76 8.35
N GLU A 67 28.94 5.19 8.55
CA GLU A 67 30.11 5.47 7.70
C GLU A 67 30.18 4.53 6.50
N ARG A 68 29.69 3.30 6.67
CA ARG A 68 29.72 2.25 5.64
C ARG A 68 28.47 1.41 5.75
N LEU A 69 28.08 0.80 4.64
CA LEU A 69 26.95 -0.11 4.53
C LEU A 69 27.41 -1.39 3.82
N ASP A 70 27.23 -2.54 4.47
CA ASP A 70 27.49 -3.85 3.85
C ASP A 70 26.22 -4.37 3.20
N LEU A 71 26.14 -4.28 1.86
CA LEU A 71 24.96 -4.62 1.08
C LEU A 71 24.59 -6.11 1.17
N ARG A 72 25.50 -6.99 1.61
CA ARG A 72 25.17 -8.42 1.86
C ARG A 72 24.15 -8.61 2.97
N HIS A 73 24.05 -7.66 3.91
CA HIS A 73 23.04 -7.68 4.96
C HIS A 73 21.69 -7.14 4.50
N HIS A 74 21.64 -6.47 3.34
CA HIS A 74 20.44 -5.80 2.83
C HIS A 74 19.89 -6.46 1.58
N ILE A 75 20.72 -7.03 0.70
CA ILE A 75 20.30 -7.58 -0.59
C ILE A 75 20.50 -9.09 -0.58
N GLN A 76 19.39 -9.83 -0.68
CA GLN A 76 19.40 -11.28 -0.85
C GLN A 76 19.04 -11.64 -2.29
N TRP A 77 19.87 -12.44 -2.93
CA TRP A 77 19.60 -12.98 -4.26
C TRP A 77 19.09 -14.41 -4.15
N GLN A 78 18.03 -14.73 -4.89
CA GLN A 78 17.52 -16.09 -5.00
C GLN A 78 17.29 -16.43 -6.46
N THR A 79 18.13 -17.32 -6.98
CA THR A 79 18.00 -17.88 -8.33
C THR A 79 17.04 -19.07 -8.29
N ILE A 80 15.96 -18.97 -9.03
CA ILE A 80 14.91 -19.98 -9.12
C ILE A 80 15.26 -20.93 -10.27
N SER A 81 15.47 -22.20 -9.96
CA SER A 81 15.82 -23.25 -10.92
C SER A 81 14.66 -24.23 -11.11
N CYS A 82 14.15 -24.37 -12.33
CA CYS A 82 13.19 -25.42 -12.69
C CYS A 82 13.92 -26.72 -13.05
N ASN A 83 13.72 -27.76 -12.26
CA ASN A 83 14.11 -29.12 -12.65
C ASN A 83 12.96 -29.72 -13.48
N SER A 84 13.22 -29.97 -14.77
CA SER A 84 12.35 -30.60 -15.78
C SER A 84 11.30 -29.72 -16.48
N ASP A 85 11.28 -29.84 -17.83
CA ASP A 85 10.50 -29.13 -18.86
C ASP A 85 10.60 -27.60 -18.93
N LYS A 86 11.42 -27.14 -19.89
CA LYS A 86 11.74 -25.75 -20.29
C LYS A 86 10.54 -24.98 -20.89
N SER A 87 9.35 -25.06 -20.31
CA SER A 87 8.27 -24.14 -20.66
C SER A 87 8.35 -22.89 -19.80
N LEU A 88 8.48 -21.72 -20.43
CA LEU A 88 8.38 -20.39 -19.78
C LEU A 88 7.17 -20.28 -18.84
N SER A 89 6.07 -20.97 -19.15
CA SER A 89 4.86 -20.99 -18.31
C SER A 89 5.08 -21.63 -16.93
N ASN A 90 5.97 -22.63 -16.83
CA ASN A 90 6.26 -23.32 -15.57
C ASN A 90 7.15 -22.45 -14.67
N SER A 91 8.20 -21.85 -15.23
CA SER A 91 9.12 -20.97 -14.51
C SER A 91 8.42 -19.72 -13.99
N GLY A 92 7.56 -19.11 -14.82
CA GLY A 92 6.74 -17.97 -14.39
C GLY A 92 5.78 -18.30 -13.24
N ARG A 93 5.14 -19.48 -13.26
CA ARG A 93 4.29 -19.94 -12.15
C ARG A 93 5.09 -20.19 -10.87
N MET A 94 6.24 -20.85 -10.98
CA MET A 94 7.10 -21.11 -9.83
C MET A 94 7.66 -19.82 -9.24
N MET A 95 8.06 -18.87 -10.08
CA MET A 95 8.46 -17.52 -9.67
C MET A 95 7.37 -16.84 -8.85
N ASN A 96 6.10 -16.89 -9.30
CA ASN A 96 5.00 -16.29 -8.55
C ASN A 96 4.78 -16.98 -7.17
N ALA A 97 4.85 -18.31 -7.10
CA ALA A 97 4.70 -19.04 -5.84
C ALA A 97 5.83 -18.70 -4.85
N VAL A 98 7.09 -18.70 -5.32
CA VAL A 98 8.24 -18.30 -4.51
C VAL A 98 8.12 -16.84 -4.08
N LEU A 99 7.67 -15.95 -4.97
CA LEU A 99 7.46 -14.54 -4.64
C LEU A 99 6.47 -14.35 -3.49
N GLU A 100 5.32 -15.03 -3.53
CA GLU A 100 4.34 -14.95 -2.45
C GLU A 100 4.93 -15.44 -1.12
N ASP A 101 5.67 -16.56 -1.13
CA ASP A 101 6.34 -17.10 0.06
C ASP A 101 7.43 -16.14 0.58
N THR A 102 8.22 -15.55 -0.32
CA THR A 102 9.21 -14.51 0.02
C THR A 102 8.54 -13.30 0.65
N ILE A 103 7.45 -12.78 0.09
CA ILE A 103 6.72 -11.62 0.64
C ILE A 103 6.25 -11.92 2.06
N LYS A 104 5.59 -13.07 2.28
CA LYS A 104 5.11 -13.48 3.62
C LYS A 104 6.27 -13.62 4.61
N ALA A 105 7.33 -14.34 4.23
CA ALA A 105 8.49 -14.56 5.09
C ALA A 105 9.20 -13.25 5.45
N GLN A 106 9.34 -12.33 4.49
CA GLN A 106 9.96 -11.03 4.75
C GLN A 106 9.10 -10.13 5.61
N HIS A 107 7.77 -10.16 5.48
CA HIS A 107 6.87 -9.43 6.38
C HIS A 107 6.84 -9.97 7.81
N ASP A 108 7.14 -11.26 8.00
CA ASP A 108 7.22 -11.90 9.31
C ASP A 108 8.60 -11.77 9.98
N THR A 109 9.59 -11.25 9.24
CA THR A 109 10.97 -11.13 9.72
C THR A 109 11.25 -9.69 10.20
N PRO A 110 11.56 -9.48 11.50
CA PRO A 110 11.90 -8.17 12.04
C PRO A 110 13.22 -7.62 11.44
N TYR A 111 13.52 -6.36 11.72
CA TYR A 111 14.76 -5.70 11.32
C TYR A 111 15.79 -5.79 12.46
N PRO A 112 16.86 -6.62 12.32
CA PRO A 112 17.86 -6.77 13.36
C PRO A 112 18.90 -5.63 13.32
N ASP A 113 19.58 -5.42 14.44
CA ASP A 113 20.76 -4.56 14.58
C ASP A 113 20.58 -3.15 14.01
N LEU A 114 19.41 -2.54 14.26
CA LEU A 114 19.01 -1.25 13.68
C LEU A 114 20.03 -0.12 13.91
N GLU A 115 20.87 -0.21 14.95
CA GLU A 115 21.95 0.72 15.24
C GLU A 115 23.02 0.77 14.15
N THR A 116 23.22 -0.34 13.43
CA THR A 116 24.28 -0.52 12.43
C THR A 116 23.78 -1.00 11.07
N ARG A 117 22.53 -1.47 11.00
CA ARG A 117 21.85 -1.93 9.80
C ARG A 117 20.57 -1.11 9.61
N PRO A 118 20.53 -0.17 8.66
CA PRO A 118 19.33 0.62 8.41
C PRO A 118 18.10 -0.27 8.20
N GLY A 119 16.93 0.19 8.63
CA GLY A 119 15.68 -0.57 8.63
C GLY A 119 15.07 -0.82 7.24
N TRP A 120 15.84 -1.28 6.26
CA TRP A 120 15.37 -1.66 4.94
C TRP A 120 16.08 -2.92 4.44
N LYS A 121 15.41 -3.68 3.57
CA LYS A 121 15.91 -4.93 3.00
C LYS A 121 15.35 -5.17 1.60
N MET A 122 16.08 -5.93 0.81
CA MET A 122 15.74 -6.33 -0.54
C MET A 122 15.91 -7.84 -0.74
N VAL A 123 14.98 -8.41 -1.48
CA VAL A 123 15.14 -9.76 -2.04
C VAL A 123 14.91 -9.66 -3.54
N VAL A 124 15.89 -10.13 -4.33
CA VAL A 124 15.81 -10.15 -5.78
C VAL A 124 15.70 -11.60 -6.24
N LEU A 125 14.55 -11.93 -6.82
CA LEU A 125 14.28 -13.24 -7.42
C LEU A 125 14.56 -13.17 -8.91
N CYS A 126 15.35 -14.10 -9.42
CA CYS A 126 15.63 -14.24 -10.85
C CYS A 126 15.55 -15.71 -11.28
N ALA A 127 15.33 -15.94 -12.57
CA ALA A 127 15.43 -17.28 -13.16
C ALA A 127 16.14 -17.18 -14.53
N PRO A 128 17.02 -18.12 -14.90
CA PRO A 128 17.84 -18.01 -16.11
C PRO A 128 17.06 -17.94 -17.43
N ASP A 129 15.83 -18.45 -17.44
CA ASP A 129 14.94 -18.55 -18.58
C ASP A 129 13.83 -17.47 -18.59
N LEU A 130 13.84 -16.58 -17.59
CA LEU A 130 12.94 -15.43 -17.52
C LEU A 130 13.69 -14.14 -17.86
N ASN A 131 13.03 -13.24 -18.58
CA ASN A 131 13.58 -11.95 -18.98
C ASN A 131 13.28 -10.83 -17.97
N TYR A 132 13.00 -11.18 -16.72
CA TYR A 132 12.66 -10.23 -15.66
C TYR A 132 13.19 -10.70 -14.30
N VAL A 133 13.32 -9.75 -13.36
CA VAL A 133 13.52 -10.04 -11.93
C VAL A 133 12.34 -9.51 -11.12
N GLU A 134 12.03 -10.16 -10.00
CA GLU A 134 11.14 -9.62 -8.97
C GLU A 134 12.01 -9.04 -7.84
N ALA A 135 11.91 -7.74 -7.61
CA ALA A 135 12.66 -7.06 -6.56
C ALA A 135 11.73 -6.60 -5.45
N PHE A 136 11.69 -7.36 -4.37
CA PHE A 136 11.05 -6.99 -3.11
C PHE A 136 11.89 -5.90 -2.43
N PHE A 137 11.28 -4.81 -2.00
CA PHE A 137 11.89 -3.80 -1.13
C PHE A 137 11.01 -3.57 0.08
N GLY A 138 11.48 -3.99 1.26
CA GLY A 138 10.79 -3.86 2.54
C GLY A 138 11.44 -2.80 3.42
N ILE A 139 10.63 -2.02 4.11
CA ILE A 139 11.08 -0.93 4.99
C ILE A 139 10.38 -1.00 6.35
N ASN A 140 11.16 -0.85 7.43
CA ASN A 140 10.67 -0.55 8.76
C ASN A 140 9.88 0.76 8.71
N HIS A 141 8.62 0.74 9.13
CA HIS A 141 7.75 1.90 8.98
C HIS A 141 8.23 3.13 9.78
N ALA A 142 9.13 2.96 10.76
CA ALA A 142 9.78 4.11 11.40
C ALA A 142 10.62 4.96 10.41
N ASN A 143 11.25 4.33 9.42
CA ASN A 143 12.09 4.99 8.43
C ASN A 143 11.27 5.69 7.35
N ALA A 144 10.29 4.99 6.78
CA ALA A 144 9.58 5.47 5.60
C ALA A 144 8.15 4.91 5.47
N ASP A 145 7.35 5.51 4.60
CA ASP A 145 6.00 5.07 4.25
C ASP A 145 5.93 4.41 2.85
N GLY A 146 4.74 3.97 2.45
CA GLY A 146 4.53 3.35 1.14
C GLY A 146 4.85 4.27 -0.05
N GLU A 147 4.65 5.58 0.11
CA GLU A 147 5.03 6.56 -0.92
C GLU A 147 6.56 6.62 -1.07
N SER A 148 7.27 6.59 0.05
CA SER A 148 8.74 6.50 0.07
C SER A 148 9.26 5.20 -0.56
N ALA A 149 8.58 4.07 -0.35
CA ALA A 149 8.92 2.81 -1.03
C ALA A 149 8.73 2.90 -2.56
N LYS A 150 7.69 3.62 -3.02
CA LYS A 150 7.47 3.94 -4.43
C LYS A 150 8.57 4.84 -4.99
N MET A 151 8.95 5.89 -4.27
CA MET A 151 10.07 6.77 -4.64
C MET A 151 11.36 5.99 -4.82
N PHE A 152 11.69 5.09 -3.88
CA PHE A 152 12.91 4.27 -3.98
C PHE A 152 12.91 3.40 -5.24
N GLN A 153 11.83 2.69 -5.56
CA GLN A 153 11.77 1.84 -6.75
C GLN A 153 11.90 2.67 -8.04
N GLN A 154 11.35 3.90 -8.08
CA GLN A 154 11.55 4.81 -9.21
C GLN A 154 12.99 5.32 -9.31
N THR A 155 13.62 5.67 -8.18
CA THR A 155 15.05 6.01 -8.14
C THR A 155 15.91 4.83 -8.60
N LEU A 156 15.61 3.62 -8.14
CA LEU A 156 16.33 2.42 -8.56
C LEU A 156 16.21 2.19 -10.07
N LEU A 157 15.02 2.37 -10.65
CA LEU A 157 14.82 2.31 -12.10
C LEU A 157 15.67 3.34 -12.85
N GLU A 158 15.75 4.57 -12.34
CA GLU A 158 16.62 5.62 -12.90
C GLU A 158 18.10 5.16 -12.85
N LYS A 159 18.57 4.68 -11.69
CA LYS A 159 19.96 4.25 -11.52
C LYS A 159 20.31 3.02 -12.37
N LEU A 160 19.40 2.06 -12.50
CA LEU A 160 19.56 0.88 -13.36
C LEU A 160 19.79 1.26 -14.82
N ASN A 161 19.08 2.30 -15.31
CA ASN A 161 19.25 2.79 -16.68
C ASN A 161 20.48 3.71 -16.84
N LEU A 162 20.90 4.43 -15.79
CA LEU A 162 22.13 5.23 -15.80
C LEU A 162 23.38 4.34 -15.91
N THR A 163 23.37 3.17 -15.27
CA THR A 163 24.51 2.24 -15.31
C THR A 163 24.54 1.40 -16.59
N SER A 164 23.44 1.35 -17.36
CA SER A 164 23.32 0.54 -18.60
C SER A 164 23.94 1.21 -19.83
N THR A 165 24.09 2.54 -19.82
CA THR A 165 24.68 3.30 -20.94
C THR A 165 26.20 3.17 -20.99
N SER A 166 26.69 2.02 -21.43
CA SER A 166 28.09 1.76 -21.80
C SER A 166 28.46 2.30 -23.21
N SER A 167 27.81 3.37 -23.68
CA SER A 167 28.18 4.05 -24.93
C SER A 167 28.36 5.56 -24.71
N LEU A 168 29.61 5.97 -24.48
CA LEU A 168 30.19 7.30 -24.80
C LEU A 168 29.57 8.58 -24.20
N SER A 169 28.64 8.53 -23.24
CA SER A 169 28.08 9.77 -22.67
C SER A 169 27.37 9.63 -21.31
N ALA A 170 27.68 8.62 -20.49
CA ALA A 170 27.43 8.77 -19.06
C ALA A 170 28.41 9.84 -18.55
N PRO A 171 27.96 10.96 -17.93
CA PRO A 171 28.89 11.91 -17.35
C PRO A 171 29.71 11.19 -16.28
N ASP A 172 31.03 11.11 -16.47
CA ASP A 172 31.99 10.49 -15.54
C ASP A 172 31.73 10.94 -14.09
N ASP A 173 31.25 12.16 -13.90
CA ASP A 173 30.92 12.75 -12.59
C ASP A 173 29.88 11.96 -11.78
N ALA A 174 28.89 11.31 -12.40
CA ALA A 174 27.79 10.65 -11.67
C ALA A 174 28.22 9.32 -11.02
N LEU A 175 29.20 8.63 -11.62
CA LEU A 175 29.77 7.38 -11.10
C LEU A 175 31.05 7.62 -10.29
N SER A 176 31.75 8.74 -10.50
CA SER A 176 32.99 9.08 -9.81
C SER A 176 32.87 9.20 -8.27
N GLY A 177 31.65 9.44 -7.76
CA GLY A 177 31.39 9.51 -6.32
C GLY A 177 31.07 8.17 -5.64
N LEU A 178 30.87 7.09 -6.40
CA LEU A 178 30.46 5.80 -5.85
C LEU A 178 31.67 5.02 -5.32
N GLN A 179 31.76 4.86 -3.99
CA GLN A 179 32.78 4.05 -3.33
C GLN A 179 32.19 2.69 -2.89
N LEU A 180 32.02 1.79 -3.86
CA LEU A 180 31.55 0.42 -3.62
C LEU A 180 32.70 -0.57 -3.85
N GLU A 181 33.25 -1.10 -2.76
CA GLU A 181 34.34 -2.09 -2.79
C GLU A 181 33.81 -3.46 -2.39
N GLY A 182 33.79 -4.39 -3.33
CA GLY A 182 33.06 -5.65 -3.16
C GLY A 182 31.58 -5.37 -2.96
N HIS A 183 31.08 -5.59 -1.74
CA HIS A 183 29.69 -5.33 -1.35
C HIS A 183 29.56 -4.24 -0.29
N VAL A 184 30.65 -3.53 0.03
CA VAL A 184 30.67 -2.51 1.08
C VAL A 184 30.67 -1.13 0.44
N LEU A 185 29.58 -0.40 0.64
CA LEU A 185 29.42 0.99 0.24
C LEU A 185 29.98 1.91 1.33
N THR A 186 30.99 2.70 1.00
CA THR A 186 31.45 3.80 1.87
C THR A 186 30.54 5.01 1.66
N LEU A 187 29.96 5.52 2.75
CA LEU A 187 28.99 6.61 2.71
C LEU A 187 29.72 7.96 2.73
N PRO A 188 29.47 8.85 1.76
CA PRO A 188 30.14 10.14 1.71
C PRO A 188 29.79 10.99 2.95
N PRO A 189 30.70 11.89 3.40
CA PRO A 189 30.37 12.87 4.42
C PRO A 189 29.11 13.66 4.03
N MET A 190 28.16 13.75 4.96
CA MET A 190 26.90 14.47 4.76
C MET A 190 26.73 15.50 5.87
N PRO A 191 26.55 16.80 5.56
CA PRO A 191 26.25 17.78 6.59
C PRO A 191 24.85 17.51 7.17
N GLN A 192 24.63 17.86 8.44
CA GLN A 192 23.32 17.67 9.10
C GLN A 192 22.16 18.31 8.32
N SER A 193 22.42 19.44 7.65
CA SER A 193 21.45 20.11 6.80
C SER A 193 21.03 19.30 5.58
N ALA A 194 21.85 18.36 5.11
CA ALA A 194 21.51 17.49 3.99
C ALA A 194 20.81 16.19 4.42
N PHE A 195 20.71 15.91 5.73
CA PHE A 195 19.94 14.78 6.25
C PHE A 195 18.43 15.07 6.22
N THR A 196 17.59 14.02 6.18
CA THR A 196 16.13 14.18 6.14
C THR A 196 15.65 15.00 7.35
N PRO A 197 14.98 16.16 7.14
CA PRO A 197 14.49 16.99 8.23
C PRO A 197 13.42 16.28 9.07
N ALA A 198 13.22 16.76 10.30
CA ALA A 198 12.13 16.27 11.15
C ALA A 198 10.76 16.53 10.50
N HIS A 199 9.82 15.61 10.68
CA HIS A 199 8.53 15.62 9.98
C HIS A 199 7.72 16.92 10.20
N GLU A 200 7.72 17.43 11.43
CA GLU A 200 7.05 18.67 11.83
C GLU A 200 7.66 19.94 11.20
N THR A 201 8.89 19.85 10.69
CA THR A 201 9.52 20.93 9.92
C THR A 201 9.10 20.87 8.45
N LEU A 202 8.95 19.66 7.91
CA LEU A 202 8.53 19.39 6.53
C LEU A 202 7.07 19.80 6.31
N VAL A 203 6.18 19.45 7.23
CA VAL A 203 4.73 19.61 7.10
C VAL A 203 4.15 20.53 8.18
N GLY A 204 3.24 21.44 7.80
CA GLY A 204 2.62 22.38 8.72
C GLY A 204 1.54 21.75 9.63
N LEU A 205 1.94 21.15 10.74
CA LEU A 205 1.05 20.49 11.70
C LEU A 205 0.45 21.46 12.74
N SER A 206 -0.32 22.44 12.27
CA SER A 206 -0.97 23.41 13.16
C SER A 206 -2.19 22.81 13.87
N VAL A 207 -2.32 23.08 15.17
CA VAL A 207 -3.36 22.55 16.05
C VAL A 207 -4.02 23.70 16.79
N SER A 208 -5.34 23.82 16.69
CA SER A 208 -6.12 24.79 17.46
C SER A 208 -6.44 24.24 18.87
N PRO A 209 -6.41 25.06 19.94
CA PRO A 209 -6.67 24.60 21.30
C PRO A 209 -8.07 24.00 21.48
N VAL A 210 -9.09 24.61 20.88
CA VAL A 210 -10.48 24.14 20.95
C VAL A 210 -10.60 22.73 20.38
N TRP A 211 -9.98 22.49 19.22
CA TRP A 211 -9.97 21.17 18.61
C TRP A 211 -9.17 20.17 19.45
N ALA A 212 -7.98 20.53 19.96
CA ALA A 212 -7.19 19.65 20.82
C ALA A 212 -7.95 19.23 22.08
N VAL A 213 -8.61 20.19 22.76
CA VAL A 213 -9.48 19.91 23.91
C VAL A 213 -10.62 18.98 23.52
N SER A 214 -11.25 19.18 22.35
CA SER A 214 -12.32 18.30 21.88
C SER A 214 -11.86 16.85 21.69
N VAL A 215 -10.64 16.64 21.18
CA VAL A 215 -10.06 15.29 20.99
C VAL A 215 -9.78 14.64 22.35
N VAL A 216 -9.15 15.36 23.28
CA VAL A 216 -8.84 14.86 24.63
C VAL A 216 -10.13 14.52 25.40
N LEU A 217 -11.12 15.40 25.35
CA LEU A 217 -12.44 15.13 25.96
C LEU A 217 -13.06 13.86 25.39
N ASN A 218 -13.01 13.66 24.07
CA ASN A 218 -13.56 12.44 23.44
C ASN A 218 -12.83 11.15 23.86
N GLN A 219 -11.55 11.21 24.26
CA GLN A 219 -10.81 10.06 24.77
C GLN A 219 -11.16 9.72 26.23
N ILE A 220 -11.38 10.75 27.06
CA ILE A 220 -11.69 10.62 28.50
C ILE A 220 -13.17 10.28 28.73
N LEU A 221 -14.06 10.67 27.81
CA LEU A 221 -15.50 10.41 27.93
C LEU A 221 -15.79 8.89 28.05
N PRO A 222 -16.73 8.50 28.94
CA PRO A 222 -17.27 7.13 28.99
C PRO A 222 -17.67 6.64 27.60
N SER A 223 -17.47 5.36 27.30
CA SER A 223 -17.66 4.79 25.95
C SER A 223 -19.04 5.10 25.33
N TRP A 224 -20.10 5.23 26.13
CA TRP A 224 -21.45 5.58 25.70
C TRP A 224 -21.66 7.08 25.40
N LEU A 225 -20.76 7.96 25.86
CA LEU A 225 -20.70 9.39 25.52
C LEU A 225 -19.72 9.68 24.37
N ARG A 226 -18.88 8.70 24.00
CA ARG A 226 -18.01 8.82 22.82
C ARG A 226 -18.88 8.89 21.57
N SER A 227 -18.44 9.68 20.60
CA SER A 227 -19.19 9.86 19.35
C SER A 227 -19.48 8.53 18.63
N HIS A 228 -18.62 7.51 18.81
CA HIS A 228 -18.74 6.18 18.20
C HIS A 228 -18.23 5.06 19.14
N PRO A 229 -19.09 4.37 19.92
CA PRO A 229 -18.66 3.25 20.75
C PRO A 229 -18.23 2.05 19.89
N LEU A 230 -16.95 1.71 19.90
CA LEU A 230 -16.42 0.51 19.25
C LEU A 230 -16.77 -0.75 20.05
N ARG A 231 -16.89 -1.88 19.35
CA ARG A 231 -17.16 -3.20 19.95
C ARG A 231 -16.09 -4.19 19.52
N ASN A 232 -15.86 -5.19 20.36
CA ASN A 232 -14.98 -6.30 20.01
C ASN A 232 -15.58 -7.10 18.84
N LEU A 233 -14.71 -7.47 17.91
CA LEU A 233 -15.05 -8.26 16.75
C LEU A 233 -14.62 -9.71 17.00
N GLU A 234 -15.58 -10.63 17.06
CA GLU A 234 -15.29 -12.05 17.32
C GLU A 234 -14.40 -12.69 16.24
N TRP A 235 -14.58 -12.27 14.98
CA TRP A 235 -13.78 -12.71 13.84
C TRP A 235 -12.41 -12.02 13.74
N ALA A 236 -12.14 -11.02 14.59
CA ALA A 236 -10.89 -10.24 14.57
C ALA A 236 -10.48 -9.77 15.98
N PRO A 237 -10.25 -10.67 16.95
CA PRO A 237 -9.76 -10.30 18.28
C PRO A 237 -8.39 -9.61 18.21
N GLN A 238 -8.04 -8.81 19.23
CA GLN A 238 -6.68 -8.28 19.41
C GLN A 238 -5.94 -9.10 20.47
N ARG A 239 -4.76 -9.63 20.13
CA ARG A 239 -3.92 -10.39 21.06
C ARG A 239 -2.44 -10.15 20.77
N ALA A 240 -1.62 -10.15 21.81
CA ALA A 240 -0.17 -10.12 21.67
C ALA A 240 0.32 -11.50 21.20
N VAL A 241 0.52 -11.65 19.90
CA VAL A 241 1.06 -12.86 19.25
C VAL A 241 2.18 -12.48 18.28
N PRO A 242 3.12 -13.39 17.96
CA PRO A 242 4.11 -13.14 16.92
C PRO A 242 3.45 -12.79 15.59
N VAL A 243 4.07 -11.88 14.83
CA VAL A 243 3.60 -11.48 13.51
C VAL A 243 3.63 -12.69 12.57
N ARG A 244 2.48 -12.95 11.92
CA ARG A 244 2.30 -13.99 10.91
C ARG A 244 1.39 -13.47 9.81
N THR A 245 1.96 -13.29 8.63
CA THR A 245 1.29 -12.60 7.53
C THR A 245 0.66 -13.60 6.58
N ALA A 246 -0.66 -13.50 6.43
CA ALA A 246 -1.36 -14.08 5.29
C ALA A 246 -1.56 -13.03 4.19
N LEU A 247 -1.62 -13.49 2.94
CA LEU A 247 -1.65 -12.65 1.75
C LEU A 247 -2.56 -13.28 0.68
N ARG A 248 -3.33 -12.44 -0.01
CA ARG A 248 -3.92 -12.71 -1.33
C ARG A 248 -3.59 -11.58 -2.28
N LEU A 249 -3.28 -11.93 -3.53
CA LEU A 249 -2.98 -10.99 -4.60
C LEU A 249 -4.07 -11.10 -5.66
N ILE A 250 -4.56 -9.95 -6.10
CA ILE A 250 -5.58 -9.80 -7.13
C ILE A 250 -4.96 -8.95 -8.23
N GLU A 251 -4.97 -9.43 -9.46
CA GLU A 251 -4.46 -8.69 -10.61
C GLU A 251 -5.58 -8.39 -11.59
N ILE A 252 -5.69 -7.11 -11.98
CA ILE A 252 -6.64 -6.64 -13.00
C ILE A 252 -5.81 -6.08 -14.16
N ASP A 253 -5.95 -6.67 -15.35
CA ASP A 253 -5.22 -6.22 -16.55
C ASP A 253 -5.57 -4.76 -16.94
N ALA A 254 -4.76 -4.17 -17.82
CA ALA A 254 -4.87 -2.76 -18.17
C ALA A 254 -6.22 -2.40 -18.82
N GLU A 255 -6.78 -3.29 -19.63
CA GLU A 255 -8.04 -3.04 -20.33
C GLU A 255 -9.24 -3.16 -19.38
N ALA A 256 -9.22 -4.19 -18.53
CA ALA A 256 -10.17 -4.36 -17.45
C ALA A 256 -10.11 -3.19 -16.45
N LEU A 257 -8.92 -2.74 -16.07
CA LEU A 257 -8.73 -1.58 -15.19
C LEU A 257 -9.35 -0.32 -15.81
N ARG A 258 -9.16 -0.09 -17.11
CA ARG A 258 -9.79 1.05 -17.81
C ARG A 258 -11.32 1.01 -17.66
N ARG A 259 -11.94 -0.15 -17.83
CA ARG A 259 -13.40 -0.33 -17.63
C ARG A 259 -13.83 -0.11 -16.18
N VAL A 260 -13.05 -0.58 -15.19
CA VAL A 260 -13.29 -0.29 -13.77
C VAL A 260 -13.26 1.21 -13.49
N LEU A 261 -12.27 1.92 -14.04
CA LEU A 261 -12.14 3.37 -13.88
C LEU A 261 -13.28 4.13 -14.58
N ASP A 262 -13.71 3.68 -15.76
CA ASP A 262 -14.88 4.23 -16.45
C ASP A 262 -16.15 4.06 -15.61
N ALA A 263 -16.34 2.89 -14.99
CA ALA A 263 -17.44 2.68 -14.06
C ALA A 263 -17.36 3.62 -12.85
N CYS A 264 -16.17 3.81 -12.25
CA CYS A 264 -15.98 4.76 -11.16
C CYS A 264 -16.39 6.19 -11.57
N ARG A 265 -15.99 6.65 -12.77
CA ARG A 265 -16.36 7.97 -13.29
C ARG A 265 -17.87 8.13 -13.45
N ARG A 266 -18.56 7.13 -14.02
CA ARG A 266 -20.02 7.14 -14.19
C ARG A 266 -20.78 7.24 -12.86
N HIS A 267 -20.20 6.74 -11.78
CA HIS A 267 -20.79 6.75 -10.44
C HIS A 267 -20.20 7.83 -9.50
N ASP A 268 -19.51 8.84 -10.06
CA ASP A 268 -18.89 9.93 -9.30
C ASP A 268 -18.04 9.45 -8.11
N THR A 269 -17.19 8.45 -8.37
CA THR A 269 -16.29 7.88 -7.38
C THR A 269 -14.88 7.65 -7.95
N THR A 270 -13.98 7.09 -7.15
CA THR A 270 -12.62 6.69 -7.51
C THR A 270 -12.42 5.20 -7.25
N LEU A 271 -11.31 4.63 -7.73
CA LEU A 271 -10.93 3.26 -7.40
C LEU A 271 -10.89 3.02 -5.88
N THR A 272 -10.32 3.95 -5.12
CA THR A 272 -10.30 3.87 -3.65
C THR A 272 -11.71 3.85 -3.07
N GLY A 273 -12.60 4.70 -3.60
CA GLY A 273 -14.00 4.78 -3.17
C GLY A 273 -14.76 3.47 -3.40
N VAL A 274 -14.65 2.89 -4.60
CA VAL A 274 -15.33 1.63 -4.91
C VAL A 274 -14.74 0.45 -4.14
N VAL A 275 -13.41 0.35 -3.98
CA VAL A 275 -12.78 -0.72 -3.20
C VAL A 275 -13.21 -0.65 -1.72
N GLN A 276 -13.27 0.54 -1.12
CA GLN A 276 -13.82 0.75 0.23
C GLN A 276 -15.28 0.27 0.34
N ALA A 277 -16.12 0.63 -0.62
CA ALA A 277 -17.52 0.24 -0.64
C ALA A 277 -17.70 -1.28 -0.81
N MET A 278 -16.86 -1.91 -1.63
CA MET A 278 -16.78 -3.36 -1.76
C MET A 278 -16.36 -4.01 -0.43
N VAL A 279 -15.31 -3.50 0.23
CA VAL A 279 -14.86 -4.03 1.52
C VAL A 279 -15.98 -4.03 2.57
N VAL A 280 -16.68 -2.90 2.77
CA VAL A 280 -17.76 -2.85 3.78
C VAL A 280 -18.94 -3.74 3.40
N THR A 281 -19.24 -3.87 2.11
CA THR A 281 -20.31 -4.75 1.60
C THR A 281 -19.96 -6.23 1.83
N SER A 282 -18.72 -6.62 1.53
CA SER A 282 -18.22 -7.98 1.76
C SER A 282 -18.24 -8.34 3.25
N LEU A 283 -17.77 -7.44 4.12
CA LEU A 283 -17.87 -7.65 5.56
C LEU A 283 -19.32 -7.84 6.02
N ALA A 284 -20.26 -7.03 5.51
CA ALA A 284 -21.67 -7.16 5.85
C ALA A 284 -22.26 -8.52 5.44
N MET A 285 -21.88 -9.04 4.26
CA MET A 285 -22.28 -10.37 3.81
C MET A 285 -21.68 -11.49 4.69
N ARG A 286 -20.42 -11.35 5.09
CA ARG A 286 -19.65 -12.44 5.74
C ARG A 286 -19.79 -12.52 7.24
N THR A 287 -19.95 -11.38 7.90
CA THR A 287 -19.98 -11.32 9.37
C THR A 287 -21.39 -11.51 9.94
N ARG A 288 -22.41 -11.56 9.08
CA ARG A 288 -23.79 -11.89 9.47
C ARG A 288 -23.89 -13.28 10.07
N THR A 289 -23.27 -14.29 9.45
CA THR A 289 -23.32 -15.69 9.89
C THR A 289 -22.73 -15.89 11.29
N HIS A 290 -21.64 -15.17 11.60
CA HIS A 290 -20.99 -15.22 12.91
C HIS A 290 -21.82 -14.61 14.04
N THR A 291 -22.74 -13.68 13.75
CA THR A 291 -23.65 -13.15 14.78
C THR A 291 -24.76 -14.12 15.18
N THR A 292 -24.86 -15.29 14.51
CA THR A 292 -25.93 -16.29 14.69
C THR A 292 -25.47 -17.64 15.24
N THR A 293 -24.22 -17.83 15.65
CA THR A 293 -23.73 -19.11 16.21
C THR A 293 -24.28 -19.36 17.62
N THR A 294 -25.53 -19.81 17.68
CA THR A 294 -26.01 -20.68 18.76
C THR A 294 -25.21 -21.99 18.73
N ARG A 295 -24.70 -22.40 19.90
CA ARG A 295 -24.12 -23.73 20.14
C ARG A 295 -24.94 -24.85 19.46
N PRO A 296 -24.32 -25.87 18.85
CA PRO A 296 -25.05 -27.02 18.35
C PRO A 296 -25.80 -27.69 19.51
N GLY A 297 -27.14 -27.71 19.44
CA GLY A 297 -28.03 -28.30 20.45
C GLY A 297 -28.87 -27.33 21.27
N ALA A 298 -28.71 -26.01 21.11
CA ALA A 298 -29.61 -25.04 21.75
C ALA A 298 -30.88 -24.85 20.89
N LEU A 299 -32.08 -25.10 21.47
CA LEU A 299 -33.33 -24.71 20.82
C LEU A 299 -33.29 -23.21 20.46
N PRO A 300 -33.84 -22.80 19.32
CA PRO A 300 -33.91 -21.39 18.94
C PRO A 300 -34.77 -20.64 19.95
N SER A 301 -34.13 -20.02 20.94
CA SER A 301 -34.81 -19.11 21.83
C SER A 301 -35.25 -17.90 21.01
N LYS A 302 -36.56 -17.61 20.98
CA LYS A 302 -37.16 -16.39 20.41
C LYS A 302 -36.74 -15.10 21.16
N LYS A 303 -35.50 -15.01 21.65
CA LYS A 303 -34.97 -13.87 22.38
C LYS A 303 -33.86 -13.21 21.58
N THR A 304 -34.29 -12.16 20.88
CA THR A 304 -33.54 -10.97 20.47
C THR A 304 -32.30 -11.19 19.61
N LEU A 305 -32.48 -11.01 18.30
CA LEU A 305 -31.43 -10.57 17.37
C LEU A 305 -30.61 -9.46 18.07
N PRO A 306 -29.26 -9.47 18.04
CA PRO A 306 -28.49 -8.33 18.54
C PRO A 306 -29.00 -7.06 17.86
N THR A 307 -29.40 -6.07 18.66
CA THR A 307 -30.25 -4.94 18.23
C THR A 307 -29.59 -3.97 17.25
N SER A 308 -28.32 -4.19 16.83
CA SER A 308 -27.64 -3.48 15.74
C SER A 308 -26.32 -4.18 15.40
N PRO A 309 -25.88 -4.18 14.12
CA PRO A 309 -24.57 -4.71 13.73
C PRO A 309 -23.42 -3.96 14.41
N SER A 310 -22.29 -4.65 14.62
CA SER A 310 -21.08 -4.03 15.17
C SER A 310 -20.58 -2.91 14.26
N PRO A 311 -20.23 -1.73 14.79
CA PRO A 311 -19.68 -0.64 13.97
C PRO A 311 -18.44 -1.08 13.19
N ILE A 312 -18.36 -0.62 11.93
CA ILE A 312 -17.18 -0.82 11.08
C ILE A 312 -16.50 0.54 10.92
N VAL A 313 -15.19 0.57 11.16
CA VAL A 313 -14.36 1.74 10.87
C VAL A 313 -13.35 1.35 9.81
N LEU A 314 -13.42 2.03 8.67
CA LEU A 314 -12.43 1.89 7.63
C LEU A 314 -11.46 3.07 7.67
N GLY A 315 -10.16 2.79 7.63
CA GLY A 315 -9.11 3.79 7.57
C GLY A 315 -8.53 3.86 6.15
N THR A 316 -8.37 5.06 5.62
CA THR A 316 -7.64 5.28 4.37
C THR A 316 -6.43 6.17 4.66
N PRO A 317 -5.20 5.62 4.59
CA PRO A 317 -3.98 6.40 4.72
C PRO A 317 -3.90 7.46 3.61
N VAL A 318 -3.50 8.66 3.98
CA VAL A 318 -3.34 9.82 3.09
C VAL A 318 -1.91 10.30 3.23
N SER A 319 -1.16 10.23 2.13
CA SER A 319 0.21 10.75 2.05
C SER A 319 0.22 12.26 2.27
N MET A 320 1.05 12.71 3.23
CA MET A 320 1.32 14.11 3.51
C MET A 320 2.51 14.65 2.71
N HIS A 321 3.16 13.85 1.87
CA HIS A 321 4.24 14.30 0.97
C HIS A 321 3.81 15.50 0.13
N ARG A 322 2.53 15.54 -0.30
CA ARG A 322 1.93 16.66 -1.03
C ARG A 322 1.89 17.99 -0.28
N TYR A 323 2.08 17.97 1.05
CA TYR A 323 2.07 19.14 1.92
C TYR A 323 3.48 19.50 2.43
N ILE A 324 4.53 18.80 1.96
CA ILE A 324 5.91 19.16 2.27
C ILE A 324 6.18 20.56 1.71
N ARG A 325 6.63 21.46 2.59
CA ARG A 325 6.93 22.85 2.22
C ARG A 325 8.19 22.87 1.34
N PRO A 326 8.16 23.55 0.18
CA PRO A 326 9.34 23.64 -0.69
C PRO A 326 10.60 24.16 0.01
N ASN A 327 10.45 25.12 0.92
CA ASN A 327 11.57 25.73 1.65
C ASN A 327 12.00 24.93 2.90
N ALA A 328 11.24 23.91 3.31
CA ALA A 328 11.58 23.06 4.46
C ALA A 328 12.44 21.85 4.06
N ALA A 329 12.39 21.45 2.79
CA ALA A 329 13.46 20.67 2.21
C ALA A 329 14.73 21.53 2.25
N ALA A 330 15.78 21.05 2.91
CA ALA A 330 17.06 21.74 2.81
C ALA A 330 17.45 21.87 1.33
N ALA A 331 18.24 22.90 0.98
CA ALA A 331 18.59 23.19 -0.41
C ALA A 331 19.17 21.99 -1.21
N ALA A 332 19.66 20.95 -0.51
CA ALA A 332 20.19 19.72 -1.09
C ALA A 332 19.14 18.62 -1.37
N GLN A 333 17.91 18.72 -0.85
CA GLN A 333 16.87 17.70 -1.03
C GLN A 333 15.78 18.21 -1.96
N ASN A 334 15.49 17.46 -3.02
CA ASN A 334 14.31 17.72 -3.84
C ASN A 334 13.05 17.35 -3.01
N PRO A 335 12.14 18.29 -2.70
CA PRO A 335 10.93 18.02 -1.91
C PRO A 335 10.09 16.84 -2.42
N GLU A 336 10.10 16.59 -3.73
CA GLU A 336 9.36 15.50 -4.38
C GLU A 336 10.00 14.12 -4.20
N ARG A 337 11.22 14.06 -3.65
CA ARG A 337 12.01 12.83 -3.47
C ARG A 337 12.40 12.56 -2.02
N ILE A 338 11.86 13.31 -1.07
CA ILE A 338 12.17 13.10 0.35
C ILE A 338 11.47 11.83 0.83
N MET A 339 12.21 10.75 1.01
CA MET A 339 11.73 9.59 1.76
C MET A 339 11.59 9.97 3.23
N VAL A 340 10.42 9.73 3.81
CA VAL A 340 10.08 9.95 5.23
C VAL A 340 8.74 9.26 5.52
N ASN A 341 8.52 8.79 6.74
CA ASN A 341 7.17 8.37 7.14
C ASN A 341 6.27 9.60 7.34
N SER A 342 5.41 9.89 6.36
CA SER A 342 4.59 11.10 6.31
C SER A 342 3.17 10.76 5.87
N VAL A 343 2.41 10.14 6.77
CA VAL A 343 1.05 9.64 6.50
C VAL A 343 0.07 9.99 7.62
N THR A 344 -1.18 10.31 7.26
CA THR A 344 -2.31 10.49 8.19
C THR A 344 -3.50 9.63 7.75
N TYR A 345 -4.57 9.56 8.55
CA TYR A 345 -5.78 8.80 8.19
C TYR A 345 -6.94 9.71 7.81
N CYS A 346 -7.70 9.26 6.80
CA CYS A 346 -9.11 9.55 6.64
C CYS A 346 -9.93 8.39 7.22
N PHE A 347 -10.78 8.65 8.21
CA PHE A 347 -11.62 7.62 8.82
C PHE A 347 -13.03 7.64 8.22
N HIS A 348 -13.54 6.44 7.92
CA HIS A 348 -14.85 6.21 7.35
C HIS A 348 -15.67 5.35 8.34
N HIS A 349 -16.61 5.99 9.02
CA HIS A 349 -17.42 5.35 10.05
C HIS A 349 -18.75 4.84 9.50
N TYR A 350 -19.04 3.57 9.79
CA TYR A 350 -20.29 2.89 9.45
C TYR A 350 -20.95 2.39 10.74
N TYR A 351 -22.13 2.91 11.06
CA TYR A 351 -22.90 2.57 12.25
C TYR A 351 -24.39 2.93 12.06
N GLY A 352 -25.24 2.51 13.00
CA GLY A 352 -26.65 2.86 13.05
C GLY A 352 -27.45 2.35 11.84
N ARG A 353 -28.46 3.12 11.43
CA ARG A 353 -29.43 2.71 10.39
C ARG A 353 -28.80 2.41 9.04
N ARG A 354 -27.77 3.15 8.63
CA ARG A 354 -27.10 2.92 7.34
C ARG A 354 -26.40 1.58 7.30
N LEU A 355 -25.68 1.24 8.38
CA LEU A 355 -25.02 -0.05 8.49
C LEU A 355 -26.05 -1.18 8.59
N ALA A 356 -27.12 -1.01 9.38
CA ALA A 356 -28.20 -1.99 9.47
C ALA A 356 -28.83 -2.27 8.10
N SER A 357 -29.14 -1.21 7.32
CA SER A 357 -29.73 -1.37 5.98
C SER A 357 -28.80 -2.11 5.02
N LEU A 358 -27.49 -1.86 5.09
CA LEU A 358 -26.50 -2.59 4.29
C LEU A 358 -26.46 -4.08 4.68
N TYR A 359 -26.49 -4.40 5.97
CA TYR A 359 -26.53 -5.79 6.47
C TYR A 359 -27.82 -6.52 6.09
N ASP A 360 -28.94 -5.82 6.03
CA ASP A 360 -30.21 -6.38 5.58
C ASP A 360 -30.17 -6.70 4.07
N LEU A 361 -29.71 -5.75 3.24
CA LEU A 361 -29.54 -5.98 1.79
C LEU A 361 -28.54 -7.11 1.51
N ALA A 362 -27.37 -7.08 2.16
CA ALA A 362 -26.36 -8.12 2.06
C ALA A 362 -26.89 -9.48 2.51
N GLY A 363 -27.68 -9.52 3.58
CA GLY A 363 -28.30 -10.73 4.10
C GLY A 363 -29.33 -11.34 3.14
N ASN A 364 -30.16 -10.51 2.51
CA ASN A 364 -31.13 -10.98 1.52
C ASN A 364 -30.40 -11.59 0.30
N VAL A 365 -29.38 -10.92 -0.22
CA VAL A 365 -28.58 -11.44 -1.36
C VAL A 365 -27.86 -12.74 -0.99
N ALA A 366 -27.32 -12.85 0.22
CA ALA A 366 -26.71 -14.09 0.69
C ALA A 366 -27.73 -15.24 0.77
N GLN A 367 -28.93 -14.99 1.30
CA GLN A 367 -30.01 -15.97 1.36
C GLN A 367 -30.48 -16.40 -0.03
N ASP A 368 -30.67 -15.43 -0.94
CA ASP A 368 -31.07 -15.70 -2.33
C ASP A 368 -30.05 -16.61 -3.04
N ASN A 369 -28.75 -16.42 -2.77
CA ASN A 369 -27.69 -17.27 -3.32
C ASN A 369 -27.73 -18.71 -2.80
N ASP A 370 -28.10 -18.92 -1.53
CA ASP A 370 -28.21 -20.25 -0.93
C ASP A 370 -29.45 -21.00 -1.45
N GLU A 371 -30.57 -20.29 -1.62
CA GLU A 371 -31.83 -20.83 -2.14
C GLU A 371 -31.75 -21.15 -3.64
N ALA A 372 -31.02 -20.34 -4.43
CA ALA A 372 -30.80 -20.59 -5.86
C ALA A 372 -30.01 -21.88 -6.14
N ASN A 373 -29.34 -22.47 -5.14
CA ASN A 373 -28.71 -23.79 -5.23
C ASN A 373 -29.72 -24.95 -5.04
N HIS A 374 -30.96 -24.66 -4.60
CA HIS A 374 -31.95 -25.68 -4.21
C HIS A 374 -33.18 -25.80 -5.14
N GLU A 375 -33.70 -24.71 -5.76
CA GLU A 375 -34.87 -24.79 -6.69
C GLU A 375 -34.85 -23.72 -7.83
N ARG A 376 -35.42 -24.01 -9.02
CA ARG A 376 -35.53 -23.06 -10.16
C ARG A 376 -36.97 -22.56 -10.35
N GLY A 377 -37.22 -21.25 -10.23
CA GLY A 377 -38.51 -20.59 -10.45
C GLY A 377 -38.50 -19.12 -10.01
N CYS A 378 -39.67 -18.45 -9.88
CA CYS A 378 -39.93 -17.01 -9.60
C CYS A 378 -39.07 -16.31 -8.50
N LEU A 379 -38.26 -17.07 -7.76
CA LEU A 379 -37.21 -16.60 -6.85
C LEU A 379 -36.08 -15.83 -7.58
N ALA A 380 -35.85 -16.10 -8.86
CA ALA A 380 -34.80 -15.45 -9.66
C ALA A 380 -34.98 -13.92 -9.79
N ASP A 381 -36.22 -13.45 -9.94
CA ASP A 381 -36.52 -12.02 -10.11
C ASP A 381 -36.25 -11.24 -8.81
N ASN A 382 -36.59 -11.80 -7.65
CA ASN A 382 -36.31 -11.20 -6.35
C ASN A 382 -34.81 -11.15 -6.05
N ALA A 383 -34.08 -12.22 -6.39
CA ALA A 383 -32.62 -12.27 -6.28
C ALA A 383 -31.94 -11.19 -7.11
N GLU A 384 -32.40 -10.99 -8.35
CA GLU A 384 -31.88 -9.92 -9.21
C GLU A 384 -32.19 -8.53 -8.64
N ILE A 385 -33.41 -8.31 -8.14
CA ILE A 385 -33.80 -7.03 -7.52
C ILE A 385 -32.93 -6.73 -6.28
N ASN A 386 -32.72 -7.72 -5.41
CA ASN A 386 -31.90 -7.57 -4.21
C ASN A 386 -30.43 -7.28 -4.58
N ALA A 387 -29.88 -8.00 -5.55
CA ALA A 387 -28.54 -7.75 -6.07
C ALA A 387 -28.39 -6.33 -6.63
N ARG A 388 -29.34 -5.85 -7.44
CA ARG A 388 -29.32 -4.47 -7.98
C ARG A 388 -29.44 -3.41 -6.87
N ARG A 389 -30.25 -3.66 -5.84
CA ARG A 389 -30.34 -2.76 -4.67
C ARG A 389 -29.04 -2.70 -3.88
N LEU A 390 -28.39 -3.84 -3.70
CA LEU A 390 -27.09 -3.91 -3.03
C LEU A 390 -26.01 -3.19 -3.86
N GLU A 391 -26.00 -3.39 -5.19
CA GLU A 391 -25.10 -2.68 -6.11
C GLU A 391 -25.31 -1.16 -6.03
N ALA A 392 -26.56 -0.69 -6.04
CA ALA A 392 -26.86 0.73 -5.92
C ALA A 392 -26.37 1.31 -4.57
N ALA A 393 -26.57 0.59 -3.47
CA ALA A 393 -26.08 1.00 -2.15
C ALA A 393 -24.54 1.05 -2.09
N LEU A 394 -23.86 0.09 -2.75
CA LEU A 394 -22.41 0.06 -2.88
C LEU A 394 -21.89 1.30 -3.62
N TRP A 395 -22.47 1.65 -4.77
CA TRP A 395 -22.08 2.85 -5.51
C TRP A 395 -22.34 4.15 -4.72
N GLU A 396 -23.46 4.23 -3.98
CA GLU A 396 -23.73 5.37 -3.10
C GLU A 396 -22.65 5.51 -2.00
N GLN A 397 -22.23 4.40 -1.38
CA GLN A 397 -21.14 4.42 -0.42
C GLN A 397 -19.81 4.82 -1.06
N ALA A 398 -19.53 4.34 -2.28
CA ALA A 398 -18.32 4.69 -3.01
C ALA A 398 -18.24 6.20 -3.28
N ALA A 399 -19.33 6.82 -3.73
CA ALA A 399 -19.40 8.27 -3.96
C ALA A 399 -19.25 9.05 -2.63
N ARG A 400 -19.83 8.54 -1.53
CA ARG A 400 -19.65 9.13 -0.19
C ARG A 400 -18.18 9.09 0.24
N VAL A 401 -17.48 7.98 0.04
CA VAL A 401 -16.06 7.84 0.38
C VAL A 401 -15.22 8.85 -0.40
N ARG A 402 -15.47 9.02 -1.71
CA ARG A 402 -14.82 10.06 -2.52
C ARG A 402 -15.00 11.45 -1.90
N ARG A 403 -16.23 11.84 -1.56
CA ARG A 403 -16.50 13.15 -0.93
C ARG A 403 -15.75 13.34 0.39
N GLN A 404 -15.71 12.32 1.23
CA GLN A 404 -14.98 12.38 2.51
C GLN A 404 -13.47 12.53 2.30
N LEU A 405 -12.89 11.83 1.33
CA LEU A 405 -11.48 11.97 0.98
C LEU A 405 -11.18 13.35 0.40
N THR A 406 -12.02 13.86 -0.50
CA THR A 406 -11.88 15.22 -1.04
C THR A 406 -11.93 16.26 0.08
N GLU A 407 -12.86 16.11 1.03
CA GLU A 407 -12.96 16.99 2.20
C GLU A 407 -11.70 16.89 3.07
N LYS A 408 -11.21 15.68 3.37
CA LYS A 408 -9.96 15.49 4.13
C LYS A 408 -8.77 16.15 3.45
N LEU A 409 -8.65 16.00 2.13
CA LEU A 409 -7.58 16.61 1.35
C LEU A 409 -7.67 18.15 1.35
N SER A 410 -8.87 18.71 1.26
CA SER A 410 -9.08 20.17 1.26
C SER A 410 -8.67 20.84 2.58
N LYS A 411 -8.73 20.11 3.70
CA LYS A 411 -8.33 20.61 5.03
C LYS A 411 -6.81 20.65 5.22
N GLY A 412 -6.05 19.98 4.36
CA GLY A 412 -4.60 19.83 4.50
C GLY A 412 -4.22 19.16 5.82
N THR A 413 -3.28 19.76 6.54
CA THR A 413 -2.69 19.22 7.79
C THR A 413 -3.08 20.01 9.04
N HIS A 414 -3.99 20.97 8.92
CA HIS A 414 -4.50 21.71 10.07
C HIS A 414 -5.47 20.85 10.88
N ASN A 415 -5.34 20.86 12.21
CA ASN A 415 -6.12 20.02 13.13
C ASN A 415 -6.06 18.53 12.73
N ASP A 416 -4.86 18.07 12.36
CA ASP A 416 -4.59 16.66 12.11
C ASP A 416 -4.11 15.95 13.38
N LEU A 417 -4.47 14.67 13.55
CA LEU A 417 -4.08 13.87 14.72
C LEU A 417 -2.55 13.75 14.84
N THR A 418 -1.82 13.73 13.72
CA THR A 418 -0.35 13.72 13.74
C THR A 418 0.21 14.94 14.45
N GLY A 419 -0.45 16.10 14.36
CA GLY A 419 -0.06 17.32 15.07
C GLY A 419 -0.21 17.25 16.59
N LEU A 420 -0.95 16.28 17.12
CA LEU A 420 -1.06 16.02 18.56
C LEU A 420 0.06 15.15 19.11
N LEU A 421 0.83 14.45 18.26
CA LEU A 421 1.90 13.55 18.72
C LEU A 421 2.99 14.27 19.50
N LYS A 422 3.22 15.57 19.25
CA LYS A 422 4.14 16.41 20.04
C LYS A 422 3.77 16.54 21.53
N PHE A 423 2.54 16.20 21.90
CA PHE A 423 2.08 16.18 23.29
C PHE A 423 2.20 14.79 23.95
N VAL A 424 2.74 13.81 23.23
CA VAL A 424 2.94 12.44 23.71
C VAL A 424 4.43 12.25 24.05
N PRO A 425 4.84 12.43 25.32
CA PRO A 425 6.27 12.40 25.70
C PRO A 425 6.89 11.00 25.65
N ASP A 426 6.08 9.95 25.77
CA ASP A 426 6.51 8.56 25.63
C ASP A 426 5.49 7.80 24.77
N PHE A 427 5.66 7.89 23.46
CA PHE A 427 4.79 7.21 22.51
C PHE A 427 4.88 5.68 22.65
N ARG A 428 6.07 5.15 22.91
CA ARG A 428 6.29 3.71 23.06
C ARG A 428 5.61 3.18 24.32
N GLY A 429 5.77 3.84 25.46
CA GLY A 429 5.13 3.50 26.72
C GLY A 429 3.61 3.52 26.59
N ARG A 430 3.05 4.58 26.00
CA ARG A 430 1.61 4.67 25.71
C ARG A 430 1.12 3.49 24.87
N MET A 431 1.83 3.13 23.78
CA MET A 431 1.46 1.97 22.98
C MET A 431 1.53 0.66 23.76
N ALA A 432 2.54 0.49 24.63
CA ALA A 432 2.66 -0.71 25.45
C ALA A 432 1.51 -0.84 26.47
N GLU A 433 1.11 0.27 27.09
CA GLU A 433 -0.07 0.32 27.97
C GLU A 433 -1.35 -0.02 27.20
N GLU A 434 -1.51 0.56 26.02
CA GLU A 434 -2.64 0.31 25.12
C GLU A 434 -2.75 -1.18 24.71
N MET A 435 -1.62 -1.84 24.48
CA MET A 435 -1.53 -3.27 24.17
C MET A 435 -1.80 -4.18 25.38
N ALA A 436 -1.54 -3.70 26.59
CA ALA A 436 -1.77 -4.46 27.83
C ALA A 436 -3.27 -4.53 28.20
N VAL A 437 -4.11 -3.68 27.60
CA VAL A 437 -5.56 -3.71 27.79
C VAL A 437 -6.14 -4.95 27.09
N ALA A 438 -6.56 -5.92 27.89
CA ALA A 438 -7.26 -7.11 27.40
C ALA A 438 -8.59 -6.72 26.71
N ASP A 439 -8.92 -7.44 25.64
CA ASP A 439 -10.18 -7.32 24.92
C ASP A 439 -10.52 -5.88 24.48
N ARG A 440 -9.50 -5.12 24.06
CA ARG A 440 -9.70 -3.80 23.47
C ARG A 440 -10.31 -3.90 22.06
N PRO A 441 -11.33 -3.09 21.73
CA PRO A 441 -11.82 -2.99 20.36
C PRO A 441 -10.78 -2.39 19.41
N ARG A 442 -10.76 -2.86 18.16
CA ARG A 442 -9.93 -2.28 17.11
C ARG A 442 -10.42 -0.87 16.76
N ASP A 443 -9.51 0.10 16.77
CA ASP A 443 -9.79 1.48 16.36
C ASP A 443 -10.12 1.59 14.86
N VAL A 444 -9.51 0.71 14.06
CA VAL A 444 -9.77 0.56 12.62
C VAL A 444 -10.01 -0.92 12.33
N THR A 445 -11.13 -1.23 11.68
CA THR A 445 -11.47 -2.59 11.24
C THR A 445 -10.63 -2.98 10.03
N VAL A 446 -10.66 -2.16 8.98
CA VAL A 446 -9.91 -2.43 7.73
C VAL A 446 -9.24 -1.15 7.26
N GLU A 447 -8.01 -1.29 6.80
CA GLU A 447 -7.28 -0.25 6.11
C GLU A 447 -7.39 -0.45 4.60
N VAL A 448 -7.74 0.60 3.87
CA VAL A 448 -7.71 0.61 2.41
C VAL A 448 -6.71 1.67 1.96
N SER A 449 -5.53 1.21 1.56
CA SER A 449 -4.43 2.04 1.08
C SER A 449 -4.30 1.98 -0.44
N ASN A 450 -3.97 3.11 -1.06
CA ASN A 450 -3.79 3.20 -2.50
C ASN A 450 -2.60 4.11 -2.80
N LEU A 451 -1.52 3.53 -3.36
CA LEU A 451 -0.32 4.27 -3.77
C LEU A 451 -0.45 4.94 -5.15
N GLY A 452 -1.61 4.77 -5.79
CA GLY A 452 -1.91 5.33 -7.09
C GLY A 452 -1.15 4.65 -8.20
N VAL A 453 -0.70 5.46 -9.17
CA VAL A 453 0.02 5.00 -10.34
C VAL A 453 1.50 5.32 -10.18
N MET A 454 2.38 4.37 -10.47
CA MET A 454 3.81 4.60 -10.61
C MET A 454 4.25 4.57 -12.07
N ASN A 455 5.26 5.38 -12.38
CA ASN A 455 5.90 5.36 -13.69
C ASN A 455 6.82 4.15 -13.79
N GLY A 456 6.61 3.30 -14.80
CA GLY A 456 7.43 2.12 -15.06
C GLY A 456 8.55 2.35 -16.07
N GLU A 457 8.70 3.57 -16.57
CA GLU A 457 9.73 3.98 -17.51
C GLU A 457 10.42 5.24 -16.97
N VAL A 458 11.68 5.44 -17.36
CA VAL A 458 12.41 6.66 -17.01
C VAL A 458 11.83 7.82 -17.80
N ILE A 459 11.20 8.78 -17.12
CA ILE A 459 10.69 9.99 -17.77
C ILE A 459 11.89 10.81 -18.23
N SER A 460 12.08 10.92 -19.55
CA SER A 460 13.01 11.90 -20.12
C SER A 460 12.48 13.30 -19.79
N ARG A 461 13.03 13.97 -18.77
CA ARG A 461 12.67 15.36 -18.53
C ARG A 461 13.13 16.16 -19.76
N PRO A 462 12.27 17.01 -20.37
CA PRO A 462 12.74 17.94 -21.39
C PRO A 462 13.87 18.78 -20.77
N LYS A 463 15.00 18.90 -21.47
CA LYS A 463 16.08 19.81 -21.07
C LYS A 463 15.48 21.20 -20.94
N LEU A 464 15.33 21.71 -19.71
CA LEU A 464 15.05 23.13 -19.54
C LEU A 464 16.21 23.89 -20.21
N PRO A 465 15.92 24.88 -21.07
CA PRO A 465 16.97 25.75 -21.60
C PRO A 465 17.72 26.37 -20.43
N LEU A 466 19.05 26.30 -20.46
CA LEU A 466 19.88 27.12 -19.58
C LEU A 466 19.49 28.59 -19.78
N GLN A 467 19.15 29.24 -18.67
CA GLN A 467 19.15 30.69 -18.46
C GLN A 467 18.56 31.55 -19.59
N ALA A 468 17.29 31.92 -19.43
CA ALA A 468 16.83 33.25 -19.83
C ALA A 468 16.39 33.97 -18.57
N GLU A 469 17.12 35.02 -18.19
CA GLU A 469 16.63 36.07 -17.30
C GLU A 469 15.28 36.56 -17.82
N VAL A 470 14.22 36.49 -17.00
CA VAL A 470 13.00 37.23 -17.26
C VAL A 470 12.52 37.85 -15.96
N ASP A 471 12.40 39.16 -16.04
CA ASP A 471 11.97 40.12 -15.04
C ASP A 471 10.67 39.76 -14.33
N GLY A 472 10.60 40.19 -13.06
CA GLY A 472 9.43 40.05 -12.21
C GLY A 472 8.23 40.84 -12.72
N SER A 473 7.32 40.17 -13.42
CA SER A 473 5.89 40.53 -13.46
C SER A 473 5.02 39.43 -14.10
N SER A 474 4.94 38.24 -13.47
CA SER A 474 3.81 37.33 -13.72
C SER A 474 3.71 36.27 -12.61
N VAL A 475 3.40 36.71 -11.40
CA VAL A 475 3.05 35.83 -10.28
C VAL A 475 1.56 36.01 -10.01
N ALA A 476 0.69 35.49 -10.89
CA ALA A 476 -0.76 35.51 -10.65
C ALA A 476 -1.62 34.46 -11.39
N SER A 477 -1.06 33.58 -12.24
CA SER A 477 -1.90 32.63 -13.02
C SER A 477 -1.62 31.14 -12.82
N LEU A 478 -0.76 30.73 -11.89
CA LEU A 478 -0.38 29.32 -11.68
C LEU A 478 -1.02 28.66 -10.43
N ALA A 479 -2.08 29.25 -9.87
CA ALA A 479 -2.71 28.78 -8.63
C ALA A 479 -4.03 27.99 -8.82
N ALA A 480 -4.39 27.61 -10.04
CA ALA A 480 -5.64 26.90 -10.33
C ALA A 480 -5.44 25.71 -11.29
N GLU A 481 -4.57 24.78 -10.93
CA GLU A 481 -4.51 23.45 -11.58
C GLU A 481 -3.86 22.42 -10.63
N LYS A 482 -4.52 22.17 -9.50
CA LYS A 482 -4.26 20.99 -8.64
C LYS A 482 -5.57 20.40 -8.17
N GLU A 483 -6.41 20.02 -9.14
CA GLU A 483 -7.36 18.94 -8.90
C GLU A 483 -6.68 17.62 -9.26
N GLY A 484 -6.56 16.73 -8.27
CA GLY A 484 -6.14 15.35 -8.47
C GLY A 484 -7.24 14.55 -9.16
N VAL A 485 -7.34 14.74 -10.47
CA VAL A 485 -7.80 13.76 -11.45
C VAL A 485 -6.76 13.84 -12.55
N GLU A 486 -5.81 12.90 -12.60
CA GLU A 486 -5.07 12.72 -13.84
C GLU A 486 -6.09 12.24 -14.88
N ASP A 487 -6.47 13.19 -15.74
CA ASP A 487 -7.29 12.96 -16.91
C ASP A 487 -6.61 11.89 -17.78
N PHE A 488 -7.37 10.84 -18.12
CA PHE A 488 -6.93 9.86 -19.10
C PHE A 488 -7.17 10.46 -20.48
N GLY A 489 -6.33 11.42 -20.87
CA GLY A 489 -6.29 11.96 -22.21
C GLY A 489 -5.62 10.98 -23.16
N ASP A 490 -6.30 10.68 -24.27
CA ASP A 490 -5.80 9.91 -25.41
C ASP A 490 -4.39 10.35 -25.82
N VAL A 491 -3.40 9.50 -25.59
CA VAL A 491 -2.16 9.53 -26.36
C VAL A 491 -2.34 8.52 -27.48
N ALA A 492 -2.72 9.04 -28.65
CA ALA A 492 -2.78 8.27 -29.88
C ALA A 492 -1.45 7.53 -30.07
N ALA A 493 -1.54 6.22 -30.30
CA ALA A 493 -0.44 5.34 -30.58
C ALA A 493 0.27 5.75 -31.88
N ALA A 494 1.30 6.58 -31.78
CA ALA A 494 2.30 6.70 -32.83
C ALA A 494 3.22 5.48 -32.76
N THR A 495 2.79 4.36 -33.36
CA THR A 495 3.64 3.20 -33.57
C THR A 495 4.62 3.51 -34.70
N SER A 496 5.74 4.13 -34.35
CA SER A 496 6.90 4.19 -35.25
C SER A 496 7.70 2.90 -35.10
N ARG A 497 8.04 2.26 -36.22
CA ARG A 497 8.78 0.97 -36.29
C ARG A 497 10.21 1.02 -35.69
N GLY A 498 10.62 2.13 -35.06
CA GLY A 498 11.93 2.32 -34.42
C GLY A 498 11.96 2.18 -32.89
N ASP A 499 10.81 2.11 -32.20
CA ASP A 499 10.75 2.09 -30.72
C ASP A 499 11.01 0.71 -30.09
N HIS A 500 10.78 -0.38 -30.83
CA HIS A 500 10.93 -1.73 -30.27
C HIS A 500 12.38 -2.10 -29.94
N ASP A 501 13.34 -1.68 -30.76
CA ASP A 501 14.77 -1.97 -30.53
C ASP A 501 15.35 -1.17 -29.35
N ASP A 502 14.84 0.03 -29.06
CA ASP A 502 15.34 0.88 -27.96
C ASP A 502 14.73 0.47 -26.59
N GLN A 503 13.52 -0.10 -26.58
CA GLN A 503 12.91 -0.66 -25.36
C GLN A 503 13.60 -1.95 -24.89
N ASP A 504 14.08 -2.80 -25.82
CA ASP A 504 14.78 -4.04 -25.46
C ASP A 504 16.16 -3.81 -24.81
N GLN A 505 16.65 -2.57 -24.82
CA GLN A 505 17.93 -2.15 -24.22
C GLN A 505 17.78 -1.47 -22.85
N LYS A 506 16.56 -1.21 -22.38
CA LYS A 506 16.32 -0.43 -21.15
C LYS A 506 15.63 -1.26 -20.08
N TRP A 507 15.91 -0.92 -18.83
CA TRP A 507 15.16 -1.44 -17.70
C TRP A 507 13.81 -0.73 -17.64
N ILE A 508 12.75 -1.52 -17.45
CA ILE A 508 11.38 -1.02 -17.22
C ILE A 508 10.75 -1.78 -16.06
N ILE A 509 9.84 -1.13 -15.33
CA ILE A 509 8.98 -1.79 -14.35
C ILE A 509 7.68 -2.17 -15.06
N GLU A 510 7.33 -3.45 -15.05
CA GLU A 510 6.12 -3.97 -15.70
C GLU A 510 4.95 -4.17 -14.74
N ARG A 511 5.27 -4.34 -13.46
CA ARG A 511 4.31 -4.65 -12.40
C ARG A 511 4.84 -4.17 -11.06
N ALA A 512 3.92 -3.77 -10.19
CA ALA A 512 4.20 -3.42 -8.81
C ALA A 512 3.17 -4.02 -7.87
N MET A 513 3.60 -4.32 -6.63
CA MET A 513 2.77 -4.89 -5.58
C MET A 513 3.08 -4.18 -4.26
N PHE A 514 2.10 -3.47 -3.71
CA PHE A 514 2.20 -2.90 -2.37
C PHE A 514 1.62 -3.87 -1.35
N THR A 515 2.39 -4.17 -0.30
CA THR A 515 2.02 -5.16 0.72
C THR A 515 2.48 -4.68 2.10
N GLN A 516 1.82 -5.15 3.15
CA GLN A 516 2.11 -4.79 4.53
C GLN A 516 2.17 -6.04 5.42
N SER A 517 2.91 -5.99 6.51
CA SER A 517 2.97 -7.08 7.48
C SER A 517 1.64 -7.28 8.20
N GLY A 518 1.39 -8.49 8.70
CA GLY A 518 0.31 -8.74 9.65
C GLY A 518 0.40 -7.81 10.86
N ILE A 519 -0.77 -7.44 11.41
CA ILE A 519 -0.89 -6.53 12.58
C ILE A 519 -1.66 -7.26 13.70
N PRO A 520 -0.95 -7.86 14.68
CA PRO A 520 -1.59 -8.50 15.83
C PRO A 520 -2.45 -7.55 16.66
N HIS A 521 -1.98 -6.31 16.81
CA HIS A 521 -2.63 -5.27 17.62
C HIS A 521 -2.81 -3.99 16.80
N GLY A 522 -4.00 -3.79 16.22
CA GLY A 522 -4.32 -2.64 15.38
C GLY A 522 -5.40 -2.95 14.35
N VAL A 523 -5.13 -2.67 13.08
CA VAL A 523 -6.01 -2.97 11.94
C VAL A 523 -6.21 -4.48 11.76
N ALA A 524 -7.42 -4.95 11.41
CA ALA A 524 -7.65 -6.39 11.18
C ALA A 524 -7.23 -6.85 9.78
N LEU A 525 -7.64 -6.10 8.75
CA LEU A 525 -7.37 -6.40 7.34
C LEU A 525 -6.73 -5.19 6.67
N LEU A 526 -5.79 -5.43 5.76
CA LEU A 526 -5.14 -4.39 4.96
C LEU A 526 -5.43 -4.67 3.49
N VAL A 527 -6.02 -3.71 2.78
CA VAL A 527 -6.29 -3.78 1.35
C VAL A 527 -5.46 -2.70 0.66
N ASN A 528 -4.57 -3.10 -0.23
CA ASN A 528 -3.55 -2.23 -0.81
C ASN A 528 -3.66 -2.24 -2.32
N ALA A 529 -3.75 -1.06 -2.94
CA ALA A 529 -3.80 -0.91 -4.39
C ALA A 529 -2.57 -0.15 -4.94
N ILE A 530 -2.04 -0.62 -6.06
CA ILE A 530 -1.06 0.10 -6.88
C ILE A 530 -1.15 -0.33 -8.34
N ALA A 531 -0.95 0.61 -9.27
CA ALA A 531 -0.81 0.32 -10.68
C ALA A 531 0.50 0.87 -11.23
N VAL A 532 1.01 0.24 -12.29
CA VAL A 532 2.06 0.83 -13.14
C VAL A 532 1.39 1.48 -14.34
N LYS A 533 1.83 2.68 -14.74
CA LYS A 533 1.25 3.44 -15.85
C LYS A 533 1.12 2.59 -17.11
N GLY A 534 -0.10 2.47 -17.66
CA GLY A 534 -0.40 1.69 -18.85
C GLY A 534 -0.32 0.16 -18.67
N LYS A 535 -0.14 -0.35 -17.45
CA LYS A 535 -0.06 -1.78 -17.13
C LYS A 535 -1.19 -2.19 -16.17
N ARG A 536 -1.01 -3.31 -15.46
CA ARG A 536 -2.01 -3.91 -14.56
C ARG A 536 -2.13 -3.16 -13.23
N LEU A 537 -3.31 -3.24 -12.63
CA LEU A 537 -3.55 -2.95 -11.21
C LEU A 537 -3.28 -4.22 -10.41
N THR A 538 -2.54 -4.07 -9.31
CA THR A 538 -2.44 -5.09 -8.27
C THR A 538 -3.19 -4.61 -7.03
N VAL A 539 -4.07 -5.46 -6.50
CA VAL A 539 -4.67 -5.30 -5.18
C VAL A 539 -4.17 -6.43 -4.27
N SER A 540 -3.58 -6.12 -3.13
CA SER A 540 -3.23 -7.11 -2.11
C SER A 540 -4.16 -7.03 -0.91
N VAL A 541 -4.48 -8.18 -0.33
CA VAL A 541 -5.21 -8.30 0.94
C VAL A 541 -4.31 -9.01 1.93
N ASN A 542 -3.93 -8.34 3.02
CA ASN A 542 -3.07 -8.87 4.08
C ASN A 542 -3.80 -8.94 5.41
N TRP A 543 -3.50 -9.96 6.22
CA TRP A 543 -4.02 -10.09 7.58
C TRP A 543 -3.07 -10.88 8.49
N GLN A 544 -3.30 -10.78 9.80
CA GLN A 544 -2.63 -11.60 10.80
C GLN A 544 -3.23 -13.02 10.81
N SER A 545 -2.47 -13.97 10.26
CA SER A 545 -2.82 -15.39 10.27
C SER A 545 -2.99 -15.92 11.69
N GLY A 546 -4.03 -16.74 11.88
CA GLY A 546 -4.38 -17.33 13.18
C GLY A 546 -5.05 -16.37 14.17
N LEU A 547 -5.17 -15.08 13.84
CA LEU A 547 -5.89 -14.09 14.66
C LEU A 547 -7.17 -13.61 13.98
N ILE A 548 -7.15 -13.42 12.67
CA ILE A 548 -8.33 -13.05 11.88
C ILE A 548 -8.95 -14.32 11.30
N ASP A 549 -10.29 -14.38 11.32
CA ASP A 549 -11.03 -15.48 10.72
C ASP A 549 -10.71 -15.60 9.22
N GLU A 550 -10.18 -16.76 8.83
CA GLU A 550 -9.72 -17.04 7.47
C GLU A 550 -10.88 -17.02 6.46
N GLU A 551 -12.09 -17.43 6.84
CA GLU A 551 -13.26 -17.40 5.94
C GLU A 551 -13.70 -15.96 5.67
N VAL A 552 -13.60 -15.09 6.67
CA VAL A 552 -13.87 -13.66 6.50
C VAL A 552 -12.78 -13.01 5.64
N ALA A 553 -11.51 -13.22 5.96
CA ALA A 553 -10.39 -12.57 5.29
C ALA A 553 -10.18 -13.06 3.85
N ALA A 554 -10.03 -14.38 3.65
CA ALA A 554 -9.88 -14.95 2.32
C ALA A 554 -11.16 -14.80 1.49
N GLY A 555 -12.32 -14.82 2.15
CA GLY A 555 -13.60 -14.51 1.54
C GLY A 555 -13.67 -13.10 0.97
N LEU A 556 -13.27 -12.10 1.75
CA LEU A 556 -13.24 -10.72 1.29
C LEU A 556 -12.31 -10.54 0.09
N ALA A 557 -11.15 -11.19 0.09
CA ALA A 557 -10.26 -11.17 -1.07
C ALA A 557 -10.93 -11.74 -2.33
N ARG A 558 -11.66 -12.87 -2.19
CA ARG A 558 -12.42 -13.46 -3.31
C ARG A 558 -13.52 -12.54 -3.82
N ASP A 559 -14.25 -11.88 -2.91
CA ASP A 559 -15.30 -10.92 -3.30
C ASP A 559 -14.70 -9.77 -4.11
N LEU A 560 -13.59 -9.19 -3.64
CA LEU A 560 -12.89 -8.12 -4.37
C LEU A 560 -12.46 -8.58 -5.77
N GLU A 561 -11.88 -9.79 -5.89
CA GLU A 561 -11.47 -10.36 -7.17
C GLU A 561 -12.65 -10.51 -8.14
N VAL A 562 -13.75 -11.11 -7.68
CA VAL A 562 -14.94 -11.34 -8.51
C VAL A 562 -15.61 -10.03 -8.90
N TRP A 563 -15.73 -9.08 -7.96
CA TRP A 563 -16.45 -7.82 -8.19
C TRP A 563 -15.66 -6.86 -9.06
N LEU A 564 -14.36 -6.70 -8.82
CA LEU A 564 -13.48 -5.94 -9.72
C LEU A 564 -13.40 -6.60 -11.09
N GLY A 565 -13.32 -7.93 -11.16
CA GLY A 565 -13.34 -8.67 -12.42
C GLY A 565 -14.64 -8.49 -13.21
N SER A 566 -15.79 -8.38 -12.53
CA SER A 566 -17.09 -8.13 -13.18
C SER A 566 -17.15 -6.73 -13.80
N LEU A 567 -16.74 -5.71 -13.04
CA LEU A 567 -16.59 -4.35 -13.58
C LEU A 567 -15.56 -4.31 -14.72
N GLY A 568 -14.49 -5.09 -14.60
CA GLY A 568 -13.44 -5.25 -15.60
C GLY A 568 -13.90 -5.94 -16.89
N ARG A 569 -15.06 -6.60 -16.91
CA ARG A 569 -15.72 -7.10 -18.13
C ARG A 569 -16.79 -6.14 -18.68
N GLY A 570 -17.09 -5.06 -17.95
CA GLY A 570 -18.20 -4.15 -18.26
C GLY A 570 -19.55 -4.64 -17.73
N ASP A 571 -19.56 -5.65 -16.87
CA ASP A 571 -20.76 -6.23 -16.27
C ASP A 571 -21.19 -5.49 -14.99
N HIS A 572 -22.41 -5.77 -14.53
CA HIS A 572 -22.85 -5.47 -13.17
C HIS A 572 -22.03 -6.24 -12.11
N ILE A 573 -21.97 -5.72 -10.89
CA ILE A 573 -21.28 -6.41 -9.77
C ILE A 573 -22.01 -7.73 -9.46
N SER A 574 -21.31 -8.86 -9.66
CA SER A 574 -21.86 -10.18 -9.35
C SER A 574 -21.64 -10.53 -7.88
N PHE A 575 -22.71 -10.46 -7.08
CA PHE A 575 -22.70 -10.90 -5.68
C PHE A 575 -22.90 -12.41 -5.48
N SER A 576 -22.74 -13.21 -6.54
CA SER A 576 -22.99 -14.66 -6.46
C SER A 576 -21.80 -15.40 -5.85
N ASN A 577 -22.08 -16.35 -4.94
CA ASN A 577 -21.07 -17.21 -4.30
C ASN A 577 -20.51 -18.32 -5.22
N ARG A 578 -20.72 -18.24 -6.55
CA ARG A 578 -20.23 -19.27 -7.47
C ARG A 578 -18.71 -19.19 -7.56
N ALA A 579 -18.03 -19.93 -6.69
CA ALA A 579 -16.73 -20.48 -7.02
C ALA A 579 -16.90 -21.24 -8.34
N LYS A 580 -16.41 -20.67 -9.45
CA LYS A 580 -16.12 -21.48 -10.62
C LYS A 580 -14.94 -22.35 -10.19
N SER A 581 -15.23 -23.53 -9.67
CA SER A 581 -14.26 -24.62 -9.61
C SER A 581 -13.87 -24.94 -11.06
N GLY A 582 -12.74 -24.41 -11.49
CA GLY A 582 -12.11 -24.67 -12.77
C GLY A 582 -10.66 -25.00 -12.53
#